data_AF-A0A4S9EXE0-F1
#
_entry.id   AF-A0A4S9EXE0-F1
#
_cell.length_a   1.000
_cell.length_b   1.000
_cell.length_c   1.000
_cell.angle_alpha   90.00
_cell.angle_beta   90.00
_cell.angle_gamma   90.00
#
_symmetry.space_group_name_H-M   'P 1'
#
loop_
_entity.id
_entity.type
_entity.pdbx_description
1 polymer ?
#
loop_
_entity_poly.entity_id
_entity_poly.type
_entity_poly.pdbx_seq_one_letter_code
_entity_poly.pdbx_strand_id
1 'polypeptide(L)'
;MTTQAFGQGSSFAVDDMVAFDLGSDAGVAHGIDEETAVEAPSPYAYVFYATQDTYACSVLVNIRQLKDVFETKYRIHVLITNEVSLSYVEALEDSGATVSLQAAPALANGTEGAGYYQDCLLKLYGFRMHQIDTSLKRVIVMDSDQLVLRNLDYLFEDKIEADLAAPRAYWIAKETFSTAFMVITLSDRVWHVVEKALDNIQIDKYDMDIANELFGDTVLMLPGHFVTLNSHWEDWNLPKWFHKPEAIVAGITNGTHEVAWSETQDLNKREQAQQGSQFEPSNYETAPDGQLKDSTQANGNKKGTSESLPKMTTDVNLPTLPKIKDDDSQMADDLLPDTIPGIVNPSKHSDGKPHLPGGIAPPSHGKSSSEVVSTETLDLKDKRYYNELYELYKQVSVLHFTAMGKPWGVNEQMLKDGRPDAHPVFREQFMTWRKVARNICPTDIVVEL
;
A
#
# COMPACT_ATOMS: atom_id res chain seq x y z
N MET A 1 58.83 -5.91 1.00
CA MET A 1 59.49 -5.33 2.18
C MET A 1 60.98 -5.26 1.91
N THR A 2 61.55 -4.06 2.10
CA THR A 2 63.00 -3.70 2.23
C THR A 2 63.91 -4.03 1.03
N THR A 3 64.73 -3.12 0.48
CA THR A 3 65.46 -1.96 1.06
C THR A 3 65.78 -0.90 -0.01
N GLN A 4 65.90 0.34 0.47
CA GLN A 4 66.33 1.56 -0.20
C GLN A 4 67.80 1.53 -0.68
N ALA A 5 68.12 2.35 -1.69
CA ALA A 5 69.36 3.14 -1.72
C ALA A 5 69.19 4.41 -2.59
N PHE A 6 69.80 5.49 -2.12
CA PHE A 6 69.63 6.91 -2.45
C PHE A 6 70.82 7.45 -3.28
N GLY A 7 70.59 8.58 -3.96
CA GLY A 7 71.58 9.63 -4.30
C GLY A 7 72.08 9.61 -5.77
N GLN A 8 72.34 10.71 -6.47
CA GLN A 8 72.48 12.14 -6.11
C GLN A 8 72.65 12.97 -7.43
N GLY A 9 72.24 14.25 -7.40
CA GLY A 9 72.82 15.38 -8.18
C GLY A 9 72.30 15.56 -9.61
N SER A 10 71.48 16.60 -9.92
CA SER A 10 71.83 18.02 -10.19
C SER A 10 72.93 18.21 -11.23
N SER A 11 72.92 19.13 -12.20
CA SER A 11 72.03 20.17 -12.72
C SER A 11 72.79 20.69 -13.96
N PHE A 12 72.14 21.36 -14.92
CA PHE A 12 72.55 22.66 -15.46
C PHE A 12 71.75 22.96 -16.73
N ALA A 13 71.01 24.05 -16.64
CA ALA A 13 70.23 24.69 -17.69
C ALA A 13 71.13 25.45 -18.67
N VAL A 14 70.59 25.76 -19.85
CA VAL A 14 70.84 27.03 -20.53
C VAL A 14 69.59 27.43 -21.31
N ASP A 15 69.20 28.67 -21.06
CA ASP A 15 68.12 29.43 -21.67
C ASP A 15 68.26 29.59 -23.20
N ASP A 16 67.14 29.81 -23.88
CA ASP A 16 66.98 31.08 -24.60
C ASP A 16 65.51 31.39 -24.92
N MET A 17 65.21 32.68 -24.83
CA MET A 17 63.88 33.28 -24.81
C MET A 17 63.82 34.30 -25.94
N VAL A 18 62.90 34.16 -26.90
CA VAL A 18 62.46 35.27 -27.76
C VAL A 18 60.98 35.11 -28.11
N ALA A 19 60.27 36.23 -28.05
CA ALA A 19 58.83 36.36 -28.07
C ALA A 19 58.27 36.74 -29.46
N PHE A 20 56.99 36.39 -29.67
CA PHE A 20 55.97 36.96 -30.56
C PHE A 20 56.23 37.07 -32.08
N ASP A 21 55.41 36.36 -32.88
CA ASP A 21 54.55 37.02 -33.88
C ASP A 21 53.30 36.18 -34.22
N LEU A 22 52.21 36.89 -34.50
CA LEU A 22 50.88 36.39 -34.86
C LEU A 22 50.78 36.19 -36.38
N GLY A 23 50.08 35.16 -36.83
CA GLY A 23 49.43 35.21 -38.15
C GLY A 23 49.26 33.88 -38.86
N SER A 24 48.00 33.48 -39.01
CA SER A 24 47.42 32.76 -40.15
C SER A 24 47.96 31.36 -40.45
N ASP A 25 47.15 30.30 -40.27
CA ASP A 25 46.35 29.76 -41.38
C ASP A 25 45.61 28.45 -40.97
N ALA A 26 44.46 28.23 -41.61
CA ALA A 26 43.73 26.96 -41.75
C ALA A 26 43.29 26.19 -40.49
N GLY A 27 42.13 26.56 -39.96
CA GLY A 27 41.35 25.70 -39.08
C GLY A 27 40.80 24.47 -39.82
N VAL A 28 41.32 23.29 -39.47
CA VAL A 28 40.62 22.02 -39.68
C VAL A 28 39.81 21.76 -38.40
N ALA A 29 38.55 22.16 -38.40
CA ALA A 29 37.61 21.76 -37.39
C ALA A 29 37.26 20.29 -37.62
N HIS A 30 37.92 19.38 -36.89
CA HIS A 30 37.34 18.07 -36.63
C HIS A 30 36.14 18.31 -35.70
N GLY A 31 34.95 18.21 -36.28
CA GLY A 31 33.71 18.05 -35.53
C GLY A 31 33.87 16.84 -34.63
N ILE A 32 33.89 17.11 -33.33
CA ILE A 32 33.69 16.08 -32.32
C ILE A 32 32.18 15.88 -32.33
N ASP A 33 31.74 14.76 -32.88
CA ASP A 33 30.37 14.30 -32.76
C ASP A 33 30.07 14.17 -31.27
N GLU A 34 29.31 15.13 -30.75
CA GLU A 34 28.73 15.07 -29.42
C GLU A 34 27.63 14.00 -29.47
N GLU A 35 28.06 12.75 -29.33
CA GLU A 35 27.20 11.60 -29.09
C GLU A 35 26.37 11.94 -27.86
N THR A 36 25.11 12.32 -28.10
CA THR A 36 24.12 12.62 -27.06
C THR A 36 23.99 11.40 -26.18
N ALA A 37 24.73 11.38 -25.07
CA ALA A 37 24.65 10.33 -24.08
C ALA A 37 23.20 10.31 -23.56
N VAL A 38 22.47 9.26 -23.94
CA VAL A 38 21.13 9.02 -23.41
C VAL A 38 21.30 8.90 -21.90
N GLU A 39 20.76 9.87 -21.15
CA GLU A 39 20.84 9.88 -19.70
C GLU A 39 20.28 8.55 -19.17
N ALA A 40 21.06 7.88 -18.33
CA ALA A 40 20.65 6.60 -17.78
C ALA A 40 19.32 6.77 -17.02
N PRO A 41 18.38 5.81 -17.15
CA PRO A 41 17.08 5.94 -16.51
C PRO A 41 17.24 6.05 -15.00
N SER A 42 16.36 6.85 -14.38
CA SER A 42 16.37 7.03 -12.92
C SER A 42 16.35 5.66 -12.21
N PRO A 43 17.19 5.44 -11.19
CA PRO A 43 17.22 4.18 -10.42
C PRO A 43 16.00 4.03 -9.49
N TYR A 44 15.01 4.92 -9.62
CA TYR A 44 13.85 5.02 -8.76
C TYR A 44 12.56 4.95 -9.56
N ALA A 45 11.57 4.23 -9.03
CA ALA A 45 10.27 4.10 -9.68
C ALA A 45 9.12 3.88 -8.70
N TYR A 46 7.93 4.32 -9.09
CA TYR A 46 6.68 3.85 -8.53
C TYR A 46 6.34 2.47 -9.10
N VAL A 47 5.74 1.62 -8.28
CA VAL A 47 5.33 0.27 -8.66
C VAL A 47 3.89 0.05 -8.21
N PHE A 48 3.05 -0.33 -9.15
CA PHE A 48 1.70 -0.82 -8.90
C PHE A 48 1.57 -2.27 -9.33
N TYR A 49 0.47 -2.92 -8.93
CA TYR A 49 0.11 -4.24 -9.44
C TYR A 49 -1.38 -4.29 -9.84
N ALA A 50 -1.71 -4.94 -10.95
CA ALA A 50 -3.08 -5.10 -11.39
C ALA A 50 -3.34 -6.54 -11.81
N THR A 51 -4.32 -7.17 -11.17
CA THR A 51 -4.64 -8.59 -11.38
C THR A 51 -5.89 -8.79 -12.22
N GLN A 52 -6.55 -7.69 -12.60
CA GLN A 52 -7.73 -7.62 -13.45
C GLN A 52 -7.96 -6.16 -13.86
N ASP A 53 -8.85 -5.94 -14.83
CA ASP A 53 -9.11 -4.63 -15.44
C ASP A 53 -9.58 -3.54 -14.46
N THR A 54 -10.34 -3.89 -13.42
CA THR A 54 -10.78 -2.93 -12.38
C THR A 54 -9.60 -2.35 -11.60
N TYR A 55 -8.63 -3.19 -11.24
CA TYR A 55 -7.40 -2.73 -10.59
C TYR A 55 -6.52 -1.96 -11.59
N ALA A 56 -6.42 -2.40 -12.85
CA ALA A 56 -5.68 -1.69 -13.89
C ALA A 56 -6.25 -0.28 -14.15
N CYS A 57 -7.57 -0.13 -14.15
CA CYS A 57 -8.23 1.18 -14.22
C CYS A 57 -7.83 2.08 -13.04
N SER A 58 -7.80 1.52 -11.83
CA SER A 58 -7.39 2.27 -10.65
C SER A 58 -5.89 2.62 -10.66
N VAL A 59 -5.04 1.78 -11.25
CA VAL A 59 -3.64 2.12 -11.55
C VAL A 59 -3.55 3.31 -12.51
N LEU A 60 -4.31 3.30 -13.61
CA LEU A 60 -4.35 4.42 -14.57
C LEU A 60 -4.75 5.74 -13.89
N VAL A 61 -5.73 5.70 -12.97
CA VAL A 61 -6.12 6.88 -12.18
C VAL A 61 -4.93 7.42 -11.39
N ASN A 62 -4.18 6.56 -10.71
CA ASN A 62 -3.01 6.98 -9.94
C ASN A 62 -1.83 7.41 -10.82
N ILE A 63 -1.65 6.82 -12.00
CA ILE A 63 -0.67 7.29 -12.99
C ILE A 63 -0.99 8.72 -13.41
N ARG A 64 -2.26 9.04 -13.71
CA ARG A 64 -2.71 10.41 -14.01
C ARG A 64 -2.40 11.36 -12.84
N GLN A 65 -2.70 10.97 -11.61
CA GLN A 65 -2.38 11.79 -10.43
C GLN A 65 -0.87 12.06 -10.34
N LEU A 66 -0.04 11.02 -10.43
CA LEU A 66 1.41 11.15 -10.32
C LEU A 66 2.01 11.98 -11.45
N LYS A 67 1.64 11.72 -12.70
CA LYS A 67 2.24 12.37 -13.88
C LYS A 67 1.66 13.75 -14.17
N ASP A 68 0.35 13.92 -14.13
CA ASP A 68 -0.30 15.15 -14.61
C ASP A 68 -0.65 16.13 -13.50
N VAL A 69 -0.80 15.67 -12.25
CA VAL A 69 -1.12 16.54 -11.11
C VAL A 69 0.14 16.84 -10.28
N PHE A 70 0.95 15.82 -10.01
CA PHE A 70 2.14 15.95 -9.17
C PHE A 70 3.44 16.01 -9.95
N GLU A 71 3.38 15.93 -11.29
CA GLU A 71 4.50 16.09 -12.21
C GLU A 71 5.72 15.24 -11.83
N THR A 72 5.48 13.99 -11.44
CA THR A 72 6.58 13.11 -11.04
C THR A 72 7.58 12.93 -12.17
N LYS A 73 8.87 13.01 -11.81
CA LYS A 73 9.98 12.71 -12.73
C LYS A 73 10.36 11.23 -12.74
N TYR A 74 9.77 10.43 -11.85
CA TYR A 74 10.14 9.03 -11.68
C TYR A 74 9.32 8.11 -12.58
N ARG A 75 9.95 6.99 -12.94
CA ARG A 75 9.32 5.99 -13.80
C ARG A 75 8.21 5.27 -13.05
N ILE A 76 7.27 4.69 -13.80
CA ILE A 76 6.18 3.89 -13.24
C ILE A 76 6.25 2.50 -13.84
N HIS A 77 6.29 1.49 -12.98
CA HIS A 77 6.19 0.08 -13.36
C HIS A 77 4.85 -0.49 -12.88
N VAL A 78 4.27 -1.39 -13.67
CA VAL A 78 3.01 -2.05 -13.33
C VAL A 78 3.19 -3.55 -13.52
N LEU A 79 3.10 -4.29 -12.43
CA LEU A 79 3.09 -5.76 -12.44
C LEU A 79 1.67 -6.22 -12.76
N ILE A 80 1.49 -7.02 -13.80
CA ILE A 80 0.16 -7.50 -14.21
C ILE A 80 0.09 -9.03 -14.22
N THR A 81 -1.12 -9.56 -14.09
CA THR A 81 -1.42 -10.96 -14.44
C THR A 81 -1.95 -11.04 -15.88
N ASN A 82 -2.15 -12.27 -16.37
CA ASN A 82 -2.75 -12.54 -17.68
C ASN A 82 -4.26 -12.23 -17.75
N GLU A 83 -4.88 -11.88 -16.63
CA GLU A 83 -6.30 -11.54 -16.53
C GLU A 83 -6.57 -10.06 -16.85
N VAL A 84 -5.52 -9.24 -16.97
CA VAL A 84 -5.63 -7.86 -17.49
C VAL A 84 -5.76 -7.92 -19.01
N SER A 85 -6.84 -7.34 -19.54
CA SER A 85 -7.14 -7.37 -20.97
C SER A 85 -6.14 -6.52 -21.76
N LEU A 86 -5.96 -6.87 -23.04
CA LEU A 86 -5.04 -6.17 -23.94
C LEU A 86 -5.32 -4.65 -23.99
N SER A 87 -6.59 -4.25 -23.96
CA SER A 87 -6.97 -2.83 -23.96
C SER A 87 -6.42 -2.06 -22.76
N TYR A 88 -6.37 -2.69 -21.58
CA TYR A 88 -5.78 -2.09 -20.38
C TYR A 88 -4.26 -2.15 -20.40
N VAL A 89 -3.67 -3.21 -20.96
CA VAL A 89 -2.21 -3.28 -21.17
C VAL A 89 -1.75 -2.12 -22.07
N GLU A 90 -2.40 -1.93 -23.22
CA GLU A 90 -2.12 -0.83 -24.14
C GLU A 90 -2.31 0.53 -23.47
N ALA A 91 -3.39 0.74 -22.71
CA ALA A 91 -3.61 2.00 -21.99
C ALA A 91 -2.55 2.28 -20.92
N LEU A 92 -2.07 1.25 -20.21
CA LEU A 92 -0.98 1.39 -19.24
C LEU A 92 0.33 1.76 -19.95
N GLU A 93 0.65 1.12 -21.07
CA GLU A 93 1.84 1.43 -21.87
C GLU A 93 1.77 2.84 -22.49
N ASP A 94 0.62 3.23 -23.04
CA ASP A 94 0.35 4.56 -23.62
C ASP A 94 0.43 5.67 -22.56
N SER A 95 0.14 5.35 -21.30
CA SER A 95 0.37 6.27 -20.18
C SER A 95 1.86 6.48 -19.89
N GLY A 96 2.75 5.75 -20.57
CA GLY A 96 4.20 5.74 -20.38
C GLY A 96 4.64 4.94 -19.15
N ALA A 97 3.87 3.94 -18.73
CA ALA A 97 4.28 2.99 -17.71
C ALA A 97 4.96 1.76 -18.34
N THR A 98 5.90 1.16 -17.63
CA THR A 98 6.49 -0.12 -18.03
C THR A 98 5.66 -1.26 -17.45
N VAL A 99 5.05 -2.06 -18.31
CA VAL A 99 4.21 -3.19 -17.90
C VAL A 99 5.05 -4.47 -17.84
N SER A 100 4.85 -5.28 -16.80
CA SER A 100 5.53 -6.57 -16.63
C SER A 100 4.52 -7.65 -16.27
N LEU A 101 4.35 -8.63 -17.18
CA LEU A 101 3.52 -9.80 -16.94
C LEU A 101 4.18 -10.74 -15.92
N GLN A 102 3.43 -11.12 -14.91
CA GLN A 102 3.88 -11.94 -13.77
C GLN A 102 2.89 -13.05 -13.48
N ALA A 103 3.40 -14.19 -13.00
CA ALA A 103 2.58 -15.20 -12.33
C ALA A 103 2.51 -14.84 -10.84
N ALA A 104 1.31 -14.54 -10.34
CA ALA A 104 1.09 -14.27 -8.93
C ALA A 104 1.42 -15.51 -8.09
N PRO A 105 2.09 -15.37 -6.92
CA PRO A 105 2.27 -16.47 -5.99
C PRO A 105 0.91 -17.01 -5.53
N ALA A 106 0.75 -18.33 -5.56
CA ALA A 106 -0.48 -18.97 -5.10
C ALA A 106 -0.57 -18.93 -3.57
N LEU A 107 -1.78 -18.69 -3.04
CA LEU A 107 -2.06 -18.87 -1.62
C LEU A 107 -1.92 -20.33 -1.21
N ALA A 108 -1.71 -20.57 0.10
CA ALA A 108 -1.70 -21.91 0.64
C ALA A 108 -3.05 -22.63 0.43
N ASN A 109 -3.01 -23.92 0.13
CA ASN A 109 -4.21 -24.73 0.00
C ASN A 109 -5.02 -24.73 1.31
N GLY A 110 -6.32 -24.47 1.20
CA GLY A 110 -7.22 -24.39 2.35
C GLY A 110 -7.28 -23.02 3.03
N THR A 111 -6.72 -21.97 2.43
CA THR A 111 -6.84 -20.59 2.88
C THR A 111 -8.30 -20.09 2.80
N GLU A 112 -8.81 -19.54 3.89
CA GLU A 112 -10.12 -18.91 3.96
C GLU A 112 -10.15 -17.62 3.13
N GLY A 113 -11.18 -17.38 2.32
CA GLY A 113 -11.24 -16.14 1.52
C GLY A 113 -10.25 -16.11 0.34
N ALA A 114 -9.75 -17.28 -0.09
CA ALA A 114 -8.85 -17.43 -1.21
C ALA A 114 -9.29 -16.72 -2.51
N GLY A 115 -10.60 -16.51 -2.73
CA GLY A 115 -11.08 -15.73 -3.87
C GLY A 115 -10.81 -14.22 -3.75
N TYR A 116 -11.05 -13.62 -2.57
CA TYR A 116 -10.83 -12.18 -2.36
C TYR A 116 -9.33 -11.82 -2.34
N TYR A 117 -8.50 -12.72 -1.81
CA TYR A 117 -7.06 -12.51 -1.67
C TYR A 117 -6.21 -13.22 -2.73
N GLN A 118 -6.82 -13.80 -3.76
CA GLN A 118 -6.21 -14.78 -4.68
C GLN A 118 -4.85 -14.34 -5.24
N ASP A 119 -4.70 -13.05 -5.51
CA ASP A 119 -3.51 -12.48 -6.12
C ASP A 119 -2.86 -11.35 -5.28
N CYS A 120 -3.25 -11.19 -4.02
CA CYS A 120 -2.71 -10.12 -3.16
C CYS A 120 -1.18 -10.23 -2.98
N LEU A 121 -0.64 -11.45 -3.11
CA LEU A 121 0.79 -11.73 -3.00
C LEU A 121 1.63 -11.21 -4.16
N LEU A 122 1.03 -10.90 -5.31
CA LEU A 122 1.76 -10.31 -6.45
C LEU A 122 2.47 -9.02 -6.04
N LYS A 123 1.89 -8.26 -5.11
CA LYS A 123 2.47 -7.06 -4.51
C LYS A 123 3.88 -7.28 -3.95
N LEU A 124 4.17 -8.48 -3.42
CA LEU A 124 5.48 -8.79 -2.85
C LEU A 124 6.57 -8.92 -3.91
N TYR A 125 6.25 -9.00 -5.21
CA TYR A 125 7.23 -8.86 -6.28
C TYR A 125 7.78 -7.44 -6.41
N GLY A 126 7.22 -6.46 -5.68
CA GLY A 126 7.87 -5.17 -5.44
C GLY A 126 9.30 -5.32 -4.88
N PHE A 127 9.57 -6.34 -4.06
CA PHE A 127 10.90 -6.66 -3.55
C PHE A 127 11.85 -7.26 -4.60
N ARG A 128 11.30 -7.75 -5.72
CA ARG A 128 12.03 -8.39 -6.84
C ARG A 128 12.37 -7.39 -7.95
N MET A 129 11.96 -6.14 -7.85
CA MET A 129 12.01 -5.19 -8.97
C MET A 129 13.40 -5.00 -9.58
N HIS A 130 14.49 -5.17 -8.83
CA HIS A 130 15.86 -5.10 -9.37
C HIS A 130 16.24 -6.29 -10.25
N GLN A 131 15.52 -7.42 -10.17
CA GLN A 131 15.67 -8.53 -11.10
C GLN A 131 14.80 -8.37 -12.36
N ILE A 132 13.72 -7.58 -12.26
CA ILE A 132 12.83 -7.25 -13.39
C ILE A 132 13.44 -6.10 -14.21
N ASP A 133 13.91 -5.06 -13.54
CA ASP A 133 14.69 -3.97 -14.10
C ASP A 133 15.95 -3.74 -13.25
N THR A 134 17.09 -4.17 -13.80
CA THR A 134 18.41 -4.12 -13.14
C THR A 134 18.94 -2.72 -12.84
N SER A 135 18.33 -1.67 -13.40
CA SER A 135 18.69 -0.29 -13.08
C SER A 135 18.06 0.22 -11.78
N LEU A 136 17.00 -0.44 -11.29
CA LEU A 136 16.28 -0.02 -10.09
C LEU A 136 17.05 -0.32 -8.82
N LYS A 137 17.08 0.66 -7.92
CA LYS A 137 17.68 0.58 -6.58
C LYS A 137 16.68 0.81 -5.47
N ARG A 138 15.60 1.56 -5.74
CA ARG A 138 14.54 1.81 -4.77
C ARG A 138 13.20 1.98 -5.49
N VAL A 139 12.15 1.47 -4.87
CA VAL A 139 10.79 1.59 -5.38
C VAL A 139 9.80 2.04 -4.32
N ILE A 140 8.74 2.72 -4.74
CA ILE A 140 7.54 2.95 -3.92
C ILE A 140 6.44 2.06 -4.48
N VAL A 141 6.08 1.02 -3.73
CA VAL A 141 5.00 0.09 -4.06
C VAL A 141 3.71 0.57 -3.41
N MET A 142 2.61 0.59 -4.15
CA MET A 142 1.29 0.97 -3.64
C MET A 142 0.21 -0.02 -4.09
N ASP A 143 -0.83 -0.13 -3.27
CA ASP A 143 -2.04 -0.84 -3.68
C ASP A 143 -2.78 -0.06 -4.75
N SER A 144 -3.38 -0.81 -5.67
CA SER A 144 -4.08 -0.19 -6.80
C SER A 144 -5.44 0.37 -6.41
N ASP A 145 -6.04 -0.06 -5.31
CA ASP A 145 -7.30 0.46 -4.76
C ASP A 145 -7.10 1.66 -3.81
N GLN A 146 -6.10 2.49 -4.13
CA GLN A 146 -5.79 3.72 -3.43
C GLN A 146 -6.00 4.95 -4.35
N LEU A 147 -5.93 6.13 -3.76
CA LEU A 147 -5.88 7.41 -4.48
C LEU A 147 -4.73 8.26 -3.94
N VAL A 148 -3.74 8.55 -4.77
CA VAL A 148 -2.63 9.45 -4.46
C VAL A 148 -3.13 10.89 -4.46
N LEU A 149 -2.93 11.59 -3.33
CA LEU A 149 -3.42 12.95 -3.08
C LEU A 149 -2.30 13.97 -2.84
N ARG A 150 -1.03 13.53 -2.81
CA ARG A 150 0.15 14.40 -2.68
C ARG A 150 1.30 13.89 -3.54
N ASN A 151 2.24 14.78 -3.85
CA ASN A 151 3.53 14.39 -4.43
C ASN A 151 4.30 13.54 -3.40
N LEU A 152 4.93 12.45 -3.86
CA LEU A 152 5.65 11.47 -3.06
C LEU A 152 7.13 11.36 -3.46
N ASP A 153 7.59 12.21 -4.39
CA ASP A 153 8.92 12.11 -5.01
C ASP A 153 10.04 12.25 -3.97
N TYR A 154 9.80 13.07 -2.94
CA TYR A 154 10.74 13.31 -1.86
C TYR A 154 11.16 12.02 -1.12
N LEU A 155 10.33 10.98 -1.10
CA LEU A 155 10.69 9.70 -0.48
C LEU A 155 11.79 8.95 -1.23
N PHE A 156 12.06 9.29 -2.50
CA PHE A 156 13.22 8.80 -3.22
C PHE A 156 14.49 9.59 -2.91
N GLU A 157 14.34 10.88 -2.62
CA GLU A 157 15.43 11.82 -2.33
C GLU A 157 15.88 11.76 -0.85
N ASP A 158 14.94 11.43 0.04
CA ASP A 158 15.19 11.24 1.45
C ASP A 158 16.17 10.09 1.68
N LYS A 159 17.08 10.30 2.64
CA LYS A 159 18.02 9.28 3.08
C LYS A 159 17.33 8.25 3.97
N ILE A 160 16.48 7.43 3.36
CA ILE A 160 15.96 6.22 3.99
C ILE A 160 17.06 5.17 3.92
N GLU A 161 17.68 4.87 5.06
CA GLU A 161 18.71 3.84 5.20
C GLU A 161 18.14 2.43 5.43
N ALA A 162 16.86 2.33 5.81
CA ALA A 162 16.18 1.06 6.03
C ALA A 162 15.95 0.29 4.72
N ASP A 163 15.96 -1.03 4.81
CA ASP A 163 15.58 -1.92 3.70
C ASP A 163 14.12 -1.72 3.29
N LEU A 164 13.26 -1.46 4.28
CA LEU A 164 11.84 -1.23 4.12
C LEU A 164 11.40 -0.05 4.98
N ALA A 165 10.65 0.86 4.40
CA ALA A 165 9.83 1.82 5.13
C ALA A 165 8.37 1.67 4.72
N ALA A 166 7.46 1.58 5.68
CA ALA A 166 6.04 1.37 5.43
C ALA A 166 5.20 2.00 6.54
N PRO A 167 3.99 2.50 6.25
CA PRO A 167 3.21 3.20 7.23
C PRO A 167 2.58 2.28 8.26
N ARG A 168 2.39 2.82 9.46
CA ARG A 168 1.69 2.11 10.53
C ARG A 168 0.27 1.74 10.09
N ALA A 169 -0.07 0.46 10.21
CA ALA A 169 -1.45 -0.04 10.09
C ALA A 169 -2.23 0.30 11.37
N TYR A 170 -2.46 1.59 11.59
CA TYR A 170 -2.97 2.15 12.86
C TYR A 170 -4.36 1.63 13.26
N TRP A 171 -5.09 0.97 12.35
CA TRP A 171 -6.37 0.31 12.58
C TRP A 171 -6.25 -1.11 13.13
N ILE A 172 -5.06 -1.73 13.08
CA ILE A 172 -4.81 -3.10 13.57
C ILE A 172 -4.13 -3.04 14.94
N ALA A 173 -2.86 -2.65 14.96
CA ALA A 173 -2.06 -2.61 16.16
C ALA A 173 -0.94 -1.58 16.01
N LYS A 174 -0.38 -1.15 17.15
CA LYS A 174 0.69 -0.16 17.16
C LYS A 174 1.88 -0.65 16.33
N GLU A 175 2.39 -1.84 16.59
CA GLU A 175 3.65 -2.31 15.98
C GLU A 175 3.48 -2.95 14.59
N THR A 176 2.29 -2.86 13.99
CA THR A 176 2.01 -3.43 12.66
C THR A 176 2.12 -2.36 11.59
N PHE A 177 2.82 -2.66 10.50
CA PHE A 177 2.86 -1.81 9.31
C PHE A 177 1.93 -2.35 8.22
N SER A 178 1.53 -1.49 7.30
CA SER A 178 0.72 -1.85 6.15
C SER A 178 1.58 -2.02 4.90
N THR A 179 1.42 -3.14 4.20
CA THR A 179 2.03 -3.37 2.87
C THR A 179 1.33 -2.61 1.76
N ALA A 180 0.22 -1.94 2.06
CA ALA A 180 -0.52 -1.14 1.08
C ALA A 180 0.29 0.07 0.56
N PHE A 181 1.38 0.42 1.25
CA PHE A 181 2.39 1.37 0.81
C PHE A 181 3.76 0.93 1.32
N MET A 182 4.76 0.79 0.45
CA MET A 182 6.11 0.38 0.85
C MET A 182 7.16 1.16 0.07
N VAL A 183 8.12 1.75 0.76
CA VAL A 183 9.39 2.20 0.18
C VAL A 183 10.41 1.10 0.38
N ILE A 184 10.89 0.51 -0.71
CA ILE A 184 11.77 -0.66 -0.66
C ILE A 184 13.13 -0.30 -1.23
N THR A 185 14.19 -0.48 -0.43
CA THR A 185 15.57 -0.47 -0.94
C THR A 185 15.89 -1.87 -1.47
N LEU A 186 16.08 -1.97 -2.78
CA LEU A 186 16.16 -3.26 -3.49
C LEU A 186 17.51 -3.92 -3.31
N SER A 187 17.51 -5.23 -3.05
CA SER A 187 18.71 -6.06 -3.05
C SER A 187 18.35 -7.54 -3.12
N ASP A 188 19.28 -8.38 -3.58
CA ASP A 188 19.12 -9.84 -3.57
C ASP A 188 18.90 -10.38 -2.15
N ARG A 189 19.51 -9.77 -1.13
CA ARG A 189 19.30 -10.18 0.27
C ARG A 189 17.85 -10.01 0.69
N VAL A 190 17.25 -8.84 0.41
CA VAL A 190 15.87 -8.54 0.80
C VAL A 190 14.90 -9.40 0.00
N TRP A 191 15.11 -9.55 -1.31
CA TRP A 191 14.28 -10.44 -2.14
C TRP A 191 14.35 -11.89 -1.70
N HIS A 192 15.54 -12.42 -1.42
CA HIS A 192 15.71 -13.83 -1.06
C HIS A 192 14.91 -14.24 0.19
N VAL A 193 14.78 -13.34 1.16
CA VAL A 193 13.98 -13.60 2.37
C VAL A 193 12.48 -13.66 2.05
N VAL A 194 12.00 -12.77 1.17
CA VAL A 194 10.61 -12.75 0.69
C VAL A 194 10.32 -13.98 -0.18
N GLU A 195 11.19 -14.29 -1.13
CA GLU A 195 11.10 -15.46 -2.01
C GLU A 195 10.96 -16.76 -1.22
N LYS A 196 11.81 -16.94 -0.19
CA LYS A 196 11.75 -18.11 0.68
C LYS A 196 10.42 -18.22 1.46
N ALA A 197 9.85 -17.08 1.85
CA ALA A 197 8.55 -17.06 2.52
C ALA A 197 7.41 -17.39 1.53
N LEU A 198 7.48 -16.90 0.29
CA LEU A 198 6.55 -17.22 -0.79
C LEU A 198 6.61 -18.70 -1.20
N ASP A 199 7.76 -19.35 -1.09
CA ASP A 199 7.89 -20.80 -1.32
C ASP A 199 7.22 -21.65 -0.22
N ASN A 200 6.92 -21.07 0.95
CA ASN A 200 6.44 -21.78 2.14
C ASN A 200 5.28 -21.05 2.82
N ILE A 201 4.34 -20.53 2.01
CA ILE A 201 3.17 -19.78 2.51
C ILE A 201 2.34 -20.69 3.43
N GLN A 202 2.00 -20.15 4.60
CA GLN A 202 1.12 -20.84 5.54
C GLN A 202 -0.34 -20.51 5.23
N ILE A 203 -1.26 -21.35 5.70
CA ILE A 203 -2.70 -21.12 5.60
C ILE A 203 -3.04 -19.76 6.24
N ASP A 204 -3.92 -19.01 5.59
CA ASP A 204 -4.41 -17.69 6.04
C ASP A 204 -3.29 -16.67 6.26
N LYS A 205 -2.21 -16.76 5.47
CA LYS A 205 -1.16 -15.75 5.41
C LYS A 205 -1.21 -14.99 4.12
N TYR A 206 -1.33 -13.67 4.25
CA TYR A 206 -1.35 -12.72 3.15
C TYR A 206 -0.10 -11.86 3.14
N ASP A 207 -0.06 -10.92 2.20
CA ASP A 207 1.06 -10.00 1.99
C ASP A 207 1.44 -9.24 3.28
N MET A 208 0.44 -8.70 3.98
CA MET A 208 0.59 -8.01 5.26
C MET A 208 1.24 -8.91 6.31
N ASP A 209 0.74 -10.14 6.47
CA ASP A 209 1.23 -11.06 7.50
C ASP A 209 2.67 -11.46 7.23
N ILE A 210 2.96 -11.84 5.98
CA ILE A 210 4.29 -12.27 5.56
C ILE A 210 5.28 -11.12 5.75
N ALA A 211 4.97 -9.92 5.28
CA ALA A 211 5.88 -8.79 5.40
C ALA A 211 6.11 -8.38 6.86
N ASN A 212 5.07 -8.37 7.71
CA ASN A 212 5.22 -8.05 9.13
C ASN A 212 6.06 -9.10 9.87
N GLU A 213 5.94 -10.39 9.54
CA GLU A 213 6.79 -11.44 10.09
C GLU A 213 8.25 -11.28 9.69
N LEU A 214 8.52 -10.93 8.44
CA LEU A 214 9.88 -10.82 7.90
C LEU A 214 10.59 -9.53 8.33
N PHE A 215 9.87 -8.40 8.40
CA PHE A 215 10.48 -7.08 8.51
C PHE A 215 9.99 -6.26 9.71
N GLY A 216 9.04 -6.75 10.51
CA GLY A 216 8.43 -5.98 11.61
C GLY A 216 9.44 -5.37 12.61
N ASP A 217 10.55 -6.05 12.86
CA ASP A 217 11.60 -5.56 13.77
C ASP A 217 12.59 -4.56 13.13
N THR A 218 12.60 -4.47 11.79
CA THR A 218 13.60 -3.69 11.03
C THR A 218 13.00 -2.58 10.16
N VAL A 219 11.67 -2.57 10.00
CA VAL A 219 10.94 -1.59 9.20
C VAL A 219 11.08 -0.18 9.78
N LEU A 220 11.35 0.79 8.92
CA LEU A 220 11.16 2.19 9.24
C LEU A 220 9.66 2.49 9.20
N MET A 221 9.05 2.69 10.36
CA MET A 221 7.63 2.96 10.46
C MET A 221 7.29 4.38 9.98
N LEU A 222 6.59 4.49 8.85
CA LEU A 222 6.10 5.76 8.33
C LEU A 222 4.80 6.20 9.06
N PRO A 223 4.51 7.51 9.11
CA PRO A 223 3.24 8.04 9.61
C PRO A 223 2.01 7.51 8.84
N GLY A 224 0.85 7.52 9.50
CA GLY A 224 -0.39 6.98 8.91
C GLY A 224 -0.96 7.78 7.74
N HIS A 225 -0.51 9.02 7.49
CA HIS A 225 -1.00 9.81 6.35
C HIS A 225 -0.61 9.22 4.98
N PHE A 226 0.36 8.30 4.93
CA PHE A 226 0.73 7.55 3.74
C PHE A 226 -0.21 6.38 3.41
N VAL A 227 -1.11 5.99 4.32
CA VAL A 227 -2.25 5.09 4.06
C VAL A 227 -3.39 5.51 4.99
N THR A 228 -4.21 6.46 4.56
CA THR A 228 -5.37 6.93 5.34
C THR A 228 -6.64 6.24 4.90
N LEU A 229 -7.34 5.57 5.82
CA LEU A 229 -8.61 4.89 5.52
C LEU A 229 -9.73 5.90 5.25
N ASN A 230 -10.48 5.71 4.16
CA ASN A 230 -11.64 6.55 3.86
C ASN A 230 -12.80 6.40 4.87
N SER A 231 -12.81 5.34 5.69
CA SER A 231 -13.81 5.13 6.74
C SER A 231 -13.82 6.23 7.82
N HIS A 232 -12.73 7.00 7.98
CA HIS A 232 -12.73 8.15 8.91
C HIS A 232 -13.83 9.18 8.60
N TRP A 233 -14.15 9.38 7.32
CA TRP A 233 -15.19 10.31 6.87
C TRP A 233 -16.59 9.68 6.84
N GLU A 234 -16.67 8.36 6.85
CA GLU A 234 -17.92 7.62 7.05
C GLU A 234 -18.31 7.65 8.54
N ASP A 235 -17.37 7.30 9.42
CA ASP A 235 -17.57 7.09 10.85
C ASP A 235 -17.48 8.38 11.69
N TRP A 236 -17.15 9.52 11.07
CA TRP A 236 -16.94 10.79 11.75
C TRP A 236 -15.89 10.72 12.88
N ASN A 237 -14.72 10.17 12.59
CA ASN A 237 -13.64 10.06 13.57
C ASN A 237 -12.28 10.47 12.99
N LEU A 238 -11.33 10.78 13.89
CA LEU A 238 -9.99 11.23 13.52
C LEU A 238 -8.97 10.16 13.91
N PRO A 239 -8.02 9.81 13.02
CA PRO A 239 -6.96 8.89 13.37
C PRO A 239 -6.01 9.50 14.40
N LYS A 240 -5.38 8.65 15.22
CA LYS A 240 -4.47 9.10 16.29
C LYS A 240 -3.23 9.86 15.80
N TRP A 241 -2.82 9.65 14.55
CA TRP A 241 -1.70 10.36 13.94
C TRP A 241 -2.06 11.76 13.45
N PHE A 242 -3.35 12.11 13.39
CA PHE A 242 -3.78 13.42 12.94
C PHE A 242 -3.51 14.47 14.01
N HIS A 243 -2.85 15.55 13.59
CA HIS A 243 -2.62 16.73 14.42
C HIS A 243 -3.21 17.94 13.73
N LYS A 244 -4.00 18.74 14.45
CA LYS A 244 -4.53 19.99 13.90
C LYS A 244 -3.38 20.91 13.54
N PRO A 245 -3.42 21.61 12.40
CA PRO A 245 -2.47 22.68 12.14
C PRO A 245 -2.49 23.66 13.32
N GLU A 246 -1.31 24.00 13.86
CA GLU A 246 -1.22 25.06 14.85
C GLU A 246 -1.78 26.34 14.23
N ALA A 247 -2.67 27.02 14.95
CA ALA A 247 -3.14 28.33 14.50
C ALA A 247 -1.89 29.22 14.41
N ILE A 248 -1.51 29.64 13.19
CA ILE A 248 -0.46 30.63 13.02
C ILE A 248 -0.92 31.85 13.80
N VAL A 249 -0.32 32.06 14.97
CA VAL A 249 -0.49 33.28 15.74
C VAL A 249 0.11 34.37 14.87
N ALA A 250 -0.75 35.09 14.15
CA ALA A 250 -0.36 36.23 13.35
C ALA A 250 0.16 37.33 14.29
N GLY A 251 1.46 37.29 14.57
CA GLY A 251 2.13 38.27 15.41
C GLY A 251 3.62 38.00 15.52
N ILE A 252 4.41 38.76 14.75
CA ILE A 252 5.83 39.13 14.99
C ILE A 252 6.81 37.97 14.64
N THR A 253 7.78 38.04 13.72
CA THR A 253 8.60 39.13 13.15
C THR A 253 9.17 38.75 11.78
N ASN A 254 9.54 39.77 11.00
CA ASN A 254 10.32 39.73 9.76
C ASN A 254 11.44 38.67 9.70
N GLY A 255 11.47 37.96 8.57
CA GLY A 255 12.71 37.56 7.90
C GLY A 255 13.32 36.23 8.32
N THR A 256 12.91 35.16 7.64
CA THR A 256 13.74 34.18 6.88
C THR A 256 12.85 32.97 6.58
N HIS A 257 12.68 32.65 5.29
CA HIS A 257 12.07 31.38 4.87
C HIS A 257 13.05 30.25 5.19
N GLU A 258 12.83 29.57 6.31
CA GLU A 258 13.30 28.21 6.57
C GLU A 258 12.09 27.37 6.98
N VAL A 259 11.63 26.52 6.07
CA VAL A 259 10.70 25.44 6.42
C VAL A 259 11.56 24.36 7.08
N ALA A 260 11.77 24.52 8.38
CA ALA A 260 12.38 23.51 9.22
C ALA A 260 11.37 22.39 9.45
N TRP A 261 11.56 21.27 8.74
CA TRP A 261 11.03 19.98 9.16
C TRP A 261 11.80 19.54 10.41
N SER A 262 11.19 19.71 11.57
CA SER A 262 11.56 19.05 12.82
C SER A 262 10.32 18.25 13.27
N GLU A 263 10.34 16.96 13.56
CA GLU A 263 11.41 16.18 14.14
C GLU A 263 11.32 14.69 13.73
N THR A 264 12.46 14.18 13.29
CA THR A 264 12.87 12.77 13.25
C THR A 264 13.17 12.20 14.65
N GLN A 265 12.48 12.63 15.71
CA GLN A 265 12.79 12.24 17.10
C GLN A 265 12.09 10.97 17.62
N ASP A 266 11.50 10.14 16.76
CA ASP A 266 10.98 8.82 17.13
C ASP A 266 11.82 7.64 16.60
N LEU A 267 13.10 7.90 16.27
CA LEU A 267 14.06 6.85 15.96
C LEU A 267 15.02 6.66 17.15
N ASN A 268 14.91 5.48 17.78
CA ASN A 268 15.73 4.94 18.88
C ASN A 268 15.53 5.54 20.29
N LYS A 269 14.43 5.14 20.96
CA LYS A 269 14.45 4.92 22.41
C LYS A 269 13.87 3.55 22.77
N ARG A 270 14.67 2.51 22.51
CA ARG A 270 14.50 1.19 23.14
C ARG A 270 15.79 0.74 23.81
N GLU A 271 16.38 1.61 24.61
CA GLU A 271 17.26 1.23 25.70
C GLU A 271 16.93 2.16 26.88
N GLN A 272 16.51 1.56 28.00
CA GLN A 272 16.16 2.18 29.29
C GLN A 272 14.72 2.72 29.46
N ALA A 273 13.80 1.81 29.79
CA ALA A 273 12.74 2.07 30.79
C ALA A 273 12.11 0.73 31.26
N GLN A 274 12.89 -0.09 31.96
CA GLN A 274 12.31 -0.97 32.98
C GLN A 274 12.10 -0.12 34.23
N GLN A 275 10.85 0.29 34.51
CA GLN A 275 10.21 0.28 35.83
C GLN A 275 8.92 1.10 35.83
N GLY A 276 7.81 0.38 36.06
CA GLY A 276 6.66 0.83 36.84
C GLY A 276 5.93 2.10 36.39
N SER A 277 4.87 1.93 35.59
CA SER A 277 3.67 2.74 35.79
C SER A 277 2.43 1.93 35.45
N GLN A 278 1.60 1.78 36.47
CA GLN A 278 0.38 1.00 36.51
C GLN A 278 -0.73 1.89 35.94
N PHE A 279 -1.33 1.53 34.81
CA PHE A 279 -2.54 2.17 34.29
C PHE A 279 -3.55 1.13 33.82
N GLU A 280 -4.80 1.42 34.15
CA GLU A 280 -5.94 0.52 34.15
C GLU A 280 -6.38 0.08 32.73
N PRO A 281 -6.81 -1.18 32.54
CA PRO A 281 -7.37 -1.65 31.28
C PRO A 281 -8.84 -1.23 31.14
N SER A 282 -9.19 -0.62 30.01
CA SER A 282 -10.59 -0.49 29.58
C SER A 282 -11.07 -1.81 28.98
N ASN A 283 -12.13 -2.32 29.58
CA ASN A 283 -12.79 -3.62 29.38
C ASN A 283 -13.14 -3.98 27.93
N TYR A 284 -12.62 -5.12 27.46
CA TYR A 284 -13.39 -6.08 26.68
C TYR A 284 -13.40 -7.39 27.48
N GLU A 285 -14.56 -7.74 28.01
CA GLU A 285 -14.78 -8.91 28.86
C GLU A 285 -14.53 -10.21 28.08
N THR A 286 -13.59 -11.00 28.57
CA THR A 286 -13.52 -12.45 28.38
C THR A 286 -14.57 -13.11 29.26
N ALA A 287 -15.35 -14.03 28.69
CA ALA A 287 -16.18 -14.97 29.47
C ALA A 287 -15.49 -16.35 29.57
N PRO A 288 -15.62 -17.08 30.69
CA PRO A 288 -14.70 -18.15 31.08
C PRO A 288 -15.26 -19.59 31.09
N ASP A 289 -14.32 -20.53 31.15
CA ASP A 289 -14.34 -21.93 31.64
C ASP A 289 -15.28 -22.97 31.00
N GLY A 290 -14.92 -24.25 30.85
CA GLY A 290 -13.78 -25.06 31.30
C GLY A 290 -13.56 -26.24 30.33
N GLN A 291 -12.63 -27.19 30.53
CA GLN A 291 -12.30 -27.85 31.78
C GLN A 291 -10.97 -28.61 31.62
N LEU A 292 -10.19 -28.64 32.70
CA LEU A 292 -8.92 -29.34 32.88
C LEU A 292 -8.94 -30.82 32.50
N LYS A 293 -7.77 -31.33 32.07
CA LYS A 293 -7.09 -32.43 32.76
C LYS A 293 -5.57 -32.37 32.54
N ASP A 294 -4.88 -32.13 33.64
CA ASP A 294 -3.45 -32.26 33.85
C ASP A 294 -3.09 -33.74 34.09
N SER A 295 -1.94 -34.19 33.60
CA SER A 295 -1.10 -35.19 34.28
C SER A 295 0.31 -35.20 33.67
N THR A 296 1.21 -34.42 34.28
CA THR A 296 2.48 -34.88 34.86
C THR A 296 3.14 -36.15 34.28
N GLN A 297 4.33 -36.04 33.71
CA GLN A 297 5.60 -36.51 34.32
C GLN A 297 6.79 -36.42 33.34
N ALA A 298 7.87 -35.83 33.85
CA ALA A 298 9.21 -35.88 33.28
C ALA A 298 9.90 -37.21 33.60
N ASN A 299 10.61 -37.80 32.63
CA ASN A 299 12.03 -38.17 32.73
C ASN A 299 12.50 -39.02 31.55
N GLY A 300 13.76 -38.81 31.13
CA GLY A 300 14.63 -39.94 30.84
C GLY A 300 15.09 -40.18 29.39
N ASN A 301 16.12 -39.43 28.99
CA ASN A 301 17.43 -39.96 28.56
C ASN A 301 17.55 -40.99 27.40
N LYS A 302 18.54 -40.69 26.52
CA LYS A 302 19.40 -41.57 25.68
C LYS A 302 19.09 -41.77 24.17
N LYS A 303 19.97 -41.15 23.36
CA LYS A 303 21.09 -41.76 22.59
C LYS A 303 20.79 -42.52 21.28
N GLY A 304 21.40 -42.03 20.19
CA GLY A 304 21.81 -42.77 18.97
C GLY A 304 20.66 -43.09 18.01
N THR A 305 20.78 -43.07 16.69
CA THR A 305 21.91 -43.29 15.78
C THR A 305 21.55 -42.78 14.37
N SER A 306 22.58 -42.60 13.55
CA SER A 306 22.61 -42.36 12.11
C SER A 306 21.73 -43.30 11.27
N GLU A 307 21.26 -42.82 10.11
CA GLU A 307 21.36 -43.43 8.76
C GLU A 307 20.39 -42.67 7.82
N SER A 308 20.90 -41.84 6.91
CA SER A 308 21.29 -42.11 5.51
C SER A 308 20.14 -42.01 4.50
N LEU A 309 20.33 -41.09 3.55
CA LEU A 309 19.58 -40.93 2.30
C LEU A 309 19.43 -42.25 1.51
N PRO A 310 18.51 -42.26 0.55
CA PRO A 310 18.92 -42.55 -0.82
C PRO A 310 18.52 -41.46 -1.83
N LYS A 311 19.45 -41.17 -2.74
CA LYS A 311 19.25 -40.59 -4.07
C LYS A 311 18.79 -41.67 -5.06
N MET A 312 18.12 -41.24 -6.13
CA MET A 312 18.03 -41.78 -7.51
C MET A 312 16.58 -41.54 -8.00
N THR A 313 16.25 -41.15 -9.23
CA THR A 313 16.94 -40.94 -10.51
C THR A 313 15.97 -40.21 -11.46
N THR A 314 16.55 -39.63 -12.50
CA THR A 314 15.96 -39.11 -13.75
C THR A 314 14.87 -40.00 -14.37
N ASP A 315 13.77 -39.41 -14.85
CA ASP A 315 13.36 -39.55 -16.27
C ASP A 315 12.22 -38.62 -16.69
N VAL A 316 12.25 -38.31 -17.99
CA VAL A 316 11.45 -37.37 -18.78
C VAL A 316 9.99 -37.83 -18.94
N ASN A 317 9.02 -36.91 -18.83
CA ASN A 317 7.82 -36.95 -19.69
C ASN A 317 7.03 -35.62 -19.70
N LEU A 318 6.89 -35.07 -20.90
CA LEU A 318 6.01 -33.97 -21.27
C LEU A 318 4.60 -34.53 -21.53
N PRO A 319 3.52 -34.01 -20.92
CA PRO A 319 2.17 -34.34 -21.35
C PRO A 319 1.59 -33.27 -22.29
N THR A 320 1.16 -33.78 -23.43
CA THR A 320 0.35 -33.22 -24.50
C THR A 320 -0.97 -32.61 -24.02
N LEU A 321 -1.40 -31.49 -24.64
CA LEU A 321 -2.74 -30.90 -24.52
C LEU A 321 -3.86 -31.92 -24.80
N PRO A 322 -4.94 -31.94 -23.98
CA PRO A 322 -6.23 -32.43 -24.39
C PRO A 322 -7.06 -31.33 -25.07
N LYS A 323 -7.77 -31.76 -26.12
CA LYS A 323 -8.66 -30.99 -26.97
C LYS A 323 -9.91 -30.50 -26.23
N ILE A 324 -10.34 -29.32 -26.69
CA ILE A 324 -11.63 -28.65 -26.48
C ILE A 324 -12.79 -29.64 -26.55
N LYS A 325 -13.67 -29.56 -25.55
CA LYS A 325 -15.08 -29.92 -25.66
C LYS A 325 -15.89 -28.66 -25.35
N ASP A 326 -16.71 -28.29 -26.31
CA ASP A 326 -17.79 -27.33 -26.16
C ASP A 326 -18.78 -27.85 -25.11
N ASP A 327 -19.12 -27.02 -24.12
CA ASP A 327 -20.35 -27.19 -23.35
C ASP A 327 -20.88 -25.81 -22.94
N ASP A 328 -22.10 -25.54 -23.42
CA ASP A 328 -22.89 -24.37 -23.09
C ASP A 328 -23.12 -24.30 -21.58
N SER A 329 -22.73 -23.20 -20.92
CA SER A 329 -23.30 -22.86 -19.61
C SER A 329 -23.49 -21.36 -19.43
N GLN A 330 -24.72 -21.08 -19.03
CA GLN A 330 -25.36 -19.79 -18.86
C GLN A 330 -24.63 -18.87 -17.87
N MET A 331 -24.74 -17.57 -18.16
CA MET A 331 -24.43 -16.44 -17.30
C MET A 331 -24.92 -16.68 -15.86
N ALA A 332 -23.98 -16.80 -14.92
CA ALA A 332 -24.26 -16.76 -13.50
C ALA A 332 -23.96 -15.35 -12.98
N ASP A 333 -25.02 -14.69 -12.50
CA ASP A 333 -24.95 -13.48 -11.69
C ASP A 333 -24.22 -13.80 -10.38
N ASP A 334 -22.94 -13.44 -10.30
CA ASP A 334 -22.17 -13.58 -9.05
C ASP A 334 -22.46 -12.39 -8.11
N LEU A 335 -23.35 -12.67 -7.15
CA LEU A 335 -23.58 -11.90 -5.95
C LEU A 335 -22.28 -11.80 -5.13
N LEU A 336 -21.83 -10.56 -4.91
CA LEU A 336 -20.74 -10.23 -3.98
C LEU A 336 -21.07 -10.77 -2.57
N PRO A 337 -20.18 -11.53 -1.92
CA PRO A 337 -20.40 -11.97 -0.55
C PRO A 337 -20.28 -10.79 0.42
N ASP A 338 -21.42 -10.39 0.98
CA ASP A 338 -21.54 -9.51 2.15
C ASP A 338 -20.96 -10.18 3.39
N THR A 339 -19.63 -10.20 3.55
CA THR A 339 -18.97 -10.30 4.87
C THR A 339 -17.46 -10.11 4.73
N ILE A 340 -16.93 -9.07 5.35
CA ILE A 340 -15.50 -8.93 5.66
C ILE A 340 -15.26 -9.66 7.00
N PRO A 341 -14.41 -10.70 7.07
CA PRO A 341 -13.99 -11.28 8.35
C PRO A 341 -13.08 -10.29 9.09
N GLY A 342 -13.43 -9.91 10.32
CA GLY A 342 -12.57 -9.12 11.22
C GLY A 342 -13.11 -7.77 11.72
N ILE A 343 -14.28 -7.33 11.27
CA ILE A 343 -14.96 -6.13 11.82
C ILE A 343 -16.30 -6.56 12.41
N VAL A 344 -16.36 -6.63 13.75
CA VAL A 344 -17.61 -6.82 14.49
C VAL A 344 -18.40 -5.51 14.40
N ASN A 345 -19.45 -5.49 13.56
CA ASN A 345 -20.47 -4.45 13.61
C ASN A 345 -21.34 -4.66 14.86
N PRO A 346 -21.46 -3.69 15.78
CA PRO A 346 -22.44 -3.79 16.85
C PRO A 346 -23.84 -3.45 16.32
N SER A 347 -24.77 -4.38 16.54
CA SER A 347 -26.23 -4.21 16.65
C SER A 347 -27.08 -4.57 15.43
N LYS A 348 -27.48 -5.84 15.37
CA LYS A 348 -28.88 -6.20 15.13
C LYS A 348 -29.38 -7.09 16.27
N HIS A 349 -30.01 -6.46 17.27
CA HIS A 349 -30.88 -7.18 18.19
C HIS A 349 -32.11 -7.67 17.41
N SER A 350 -32.30 -8.98 17.37
CA SER A 350 -33.52 -9.64 16.93
C SER A 350 -33.71 -10.86 17.82
N ASP A 351 -34.36 -10.65 18.97
CA ASP A 351 -34.88 -11.74 19.80
C ASP A 351 -35.96 -12.49 19.03
N GLY A 352 -35.75 -13.79 18.85
CA GLY A 352 -36.79 -14.69 18.38
C GLY A 352 -37.75 -15.07 19.49
N LYS A 353 -39.04 -15.25 19.16
CA LYS A 353 -39.80 -16.40 19.65
C LYS A 353 -41.07 -16.68 18.80
N PRO A 354 -41.50 -17.96 18.68
CA PRO A 354 -42.60 -18.36 17.80
C PRO A 354 -43.94 -18.56 18.54
N HIS A 355 -44.98 -18.82 17.72
CA HIS A 355 -46.34 -19.34 17.98
C HIS A 355 -47.55 -18.37 18.00
N LEU A 356 -48.46 -18.60 17.04
CA LEU A 356 -49.91 -18.30 17.01
C LEU A 356 -50.69 -19.36 17.83
N PRO A 357 -52.00 -19.20 18.22
CA PRO A 357 -53.06 -18.41 17.55
C PRO A 357 -54.14 -17.71 18.44
N GLY A 358 -54.91 -16.80 17.83
CA GLY A 358 -56.37 -16.66 18.03
C GLY A 358 -56.93 -15.61 19.03
N GLY A 359 -57.70 -14.65 18.50
CA GLY A 359 -58.99 -14.26 19.09
C GLY A 359 -59.14 -12.89 19.78
N ILE A 360 -60.01 -12.07 19.17
CA ILE A 360 -60.95 -11.09 19.79
C ILE A 360 -60.40 -9.67 20.10
N ALA A 361 -61.08 -8.67 19.52
CA ALA A 361 -61.02 -7.23 19.83
C ALA A 361 -62.29 -6.80 20.62
N PRO A 362 -62.50 -5.52 20.99
CA PRO A 362 -61.70 -4.54 21.76
C PRO A 362 -62.52 -4.03 23.01
N PRO A 363 -62.15 -2.96 23.75
CA PRO A 363 -62.64 -1.62 23.36
C PRO A 363 -61.78 -0.38 23.75
N SER A 364 -61.86 0.62 22.87
CA SER A 364 -61.99 2.08 23.05
C SER A 364 -61.28 2.90 24.17
N HIS A 365 -60.80 4.06 23.69
CA HIS A 365 -60.68 5.38 24.34
C HIS A 365 -59.34 5.79 24.98
N GLY A 366 -58.69 6.74 24.32
CA GLY A 366 -57.66 7.61 24.89
C GLY A 366 -57.06 8.51 23.82
N LYS A 367 -57.69 9.67 23.58
CA LYS A 367 -57.02 10.77 22.87
C LYS A 367 -55.80 11.17 23.70
N SER A 368 -54.60 11.03 23.15
CA SER A 368 -53.45 11.79 23.62
C SER A 368 -52.64 12.24 22.42
N SER A 369 -52.35 13.54 22.46
CA SER A 369 -51.48 14.33 21.60
C SER A 369 -50.50 13.54 20.72
N SER A 370 -50.68 13.69 19.42
CA SER A 370 -49.62 13.54 18.43
C SER A 370 -48.55 14.61 18.70
N GLU A 371 -47.60 14.31 19.59
CA GLU A 371 -46.27 14.89 19.52
C GLU A 371 -45.60 14.30 18.29
N VAL A 372 -45.64 15.06 17.21
CA VAL A 372 -44.70 14.89 16.11
C VAL A 372 -43.33 15.20 16.70
N VAL A 373 -42.62 14.15 17.12
CA VAL A 373 -41.17 14.25 17.30
C VAL A 373 -40.64 14.54 15.90
N SER A 374 -40.45 15.82 15.61
CA SER A 374 -39.58 16.24 14.53
C SER A 374 -38.23 15.64 14.84
N THR A 375 -37.85 14.58 14.12
CA THR A 375 -36.45 14.24 13.92
C THR A 375 -35.83 15.46 13.26
N GLU A 376 -35.35 16.40 14.08
CA GLU A 376 -34.45 17.45 13.61
C GLU A 376 -33.32 16.73 12.91
N THR A 377 -33.30 16.86 11.58
CA THR A 377 -32.22 16.37 10.74
C THR A 377 -31.04 17.25 11.14
N LEU A 378 -30.19 16.72 12.02
CA LEU A 378 -28.98 17.38 12.49
C LEU A 378 -28.21 17.82 11.24
N ASP A 379 -28.00 19.13 11.05
CA ASP A 379 -27.20 19.63 9.94
C ASP A 379 -25.81 18.99 10.08
N LEU A 380 -25.28 18.43 8.98
CA LEU A 380 -23.97 17.80 8.99
C LEU A 380 -22.88 18.77 9.48
N LYS A 381 -23.08 20.08 9.28
CA LYS A 381 -22.18 21.13 9.77
C LYS A 381 -22.08 21.20 11.29
N ASP A 382 -23.12 20.74 11.99
CA ASP A 382 -23.17 20.73 13.46
C ASP A 382 -22.58 19.44 14.05
N LYS A 383 -22.29 18.42 13.22
CA LYS A 383 -21.62 17.20 13.68
C LYS A 383 -20.20 17.49 14.17
N ARG A 384 -19.79 16.79 15.23
CA ARG A 384 -18.43 16.83 15.75
C ARG A 384 -17.44 16.45 14.65
N TYR A 385 -16.30 17.15 14.61
CA TYR A 385 -15.22 16.95 13.65
C TYR A 385 -15.50 17.39 12.21
N TYR A 386 -16.60 18.11 11.94
CA TYR A 386 -16.89 18.61 10.59
C TYR A 386 -15.69 19.36 9.97
N ASN A 387 -15.15 20.37 10.67
CA ASN A 387 -14.00 21.13 10.14
C ASN A 387 -12.71 20.30 10.19
N GLU A 388 -12.52 19.50 11.23
CA GLU A 388 -11.33 18.67 11.41
C GLU A 388 -11.17 17.60 10.33
N LEU A 389 -12.27 17.06 9.80
CA LEU A 389 -12.23 16.08 8.73
C LEU A 389 -11.83 16.70 7.37
N TYR A 390 -12.13 17.99 7.15
CA TYR A 390 -11.53 18.73 6.05
C TYR A 390 -10.03 18.93 6.25
N GLU A 391 -9.58 19.28 7.46
CA GLU A 391 -8.15 19.42 7.77
C GLU A 391 -7.39 18.09 7.68
N LEU A 392 -8.01 16.99 8.12
CA LEU A 392 -7.48 15.65 7.95
C LEU A 392 -7.24 15.35 6.47
N TYR A 393 -8.22 15.63 5.60
CA TYR A 393 -8.11 15.34 4.17
C TYR A 393 -6.95 16.08 3.51
N LYS A 394 -6.67 17.31 3.97
CA LYS A 394 -5.51 18.07 3.51
C LYS A 394 -4.18 17.39 3.89
N GLN A 395 -4.12 16.61 4.97
CA GLN A 395 -2.88 15.96 5.39
C GLN A 395 -2.66 14.59 4.74
N VAL A 396 -3.67 14.01 4.09
CA VAL A 396 -3.57 12.70 3.45
C VAL A 396 -2.61 12.75 2.26
N SER A 397 -1.62 11.87 2.24
CA SER A 397 -0.77 11.64 1.07
C SER A 397 -1.37 10.59 0.14
N VAL A 398 -1.88 9.50 0.71
CA VAL A 398 -2.56 8.43 -0.04
C VAL A 398 -3.79 7.97 0.73
N LEU A 399 -4.93 7.96 0.04
CA LEU A 399 -6.21 7.51 0.56
C LEU A 399 -6.44 6.04 0.18
N HIS A 400 -6.88 5.22 1.13
CA HIS A 400 -7.21 3.81 0.92
C HIS A 400 -8.73 3.60 1.00
N PHE A 401 -9.34 2.99 -0.01
CA PHE A 401 -10.78 2.69 -0.04
C PHE A 401 -11.11 1.41 0.74
N THR A 402 -11.64 1.55 1.95
CA THR A 402 -12.06 0.46 2.84
C THR A 402 -13.56 0.47 3.16
N ALA A 403 -14.17 1.66 3.18
CA ALA A 403 -15.60 1.87 3.40
C ALA A 403 -16.39 1.82 2.08
N MET A 404 -17.64 1.35 2.13
CA MET A 404 -18.57 1.16 0.99
C MET A 404 -18.11 0.21 -0.14
N GLY A 405 -16.84 -0.14 -0.20
CA GLY A 405 -16.27 -1.02 -1.23
C GLY A 405 -15.21 -0.30 -2.07
N LYS A 406 -14.84 -0.92 -3.18
CA LYS A 406 -13.79 -0.42 -4.08
C LYS A 406 -14.32 0.71 -4.98
N PRO A 407 -13.49 1.67 -5.40
CA PRO A 407 -13.97 2.90 -6.03
C PRO A 407 -14.60 2.70 -7.41
N TRP A 408 -14.25 1.61 -8.12
CA TRP A 408 -14.90 1.20 -9.37
C TRP A 408 -16.33 0.67 -9.18
N GLY A 409 -16.61 0.05 -8.02
CA GLY A 409 -17.89 -0.59 -7.72
C GLY A 409 -18.92 0.31 -7.02
N VAL A 410 -18.55 1.56 -6.69
CA VAL A 410 -19.40 2.48 -5.92
C VAL A 410 -19.74 3.70 -6.78
N ASN A 411 -21.03 3.97 -7.02
CA ASN A 411 -21.50 5.14 -7.76
C ASN A 411 -22.06 6.24 -6.83
N GLU A 412 -22.46 7.37 -7.43
CA GLU A 412 -22.99 8.51 -6.68
C GLU A 412 -24.29 8.19 -5.93
N GLN A 413 -25.19 7.42 -6.55
CA GLN A 413 -26.49 7.10 -5.98
C GLN A 413 -26.34 6.15 -4.78
N MET A 414 -25.48 5.12 -4.90
CA MET A 414 -25.10 4.22 -3.82
C MET A 414 -24.53 4.97 -2.61
N LEU A 415 -23.74 6.03 -2.84
CA LEU A 415 -23.22 6.87 -1.74
C LEU A 415 -24.34 7.67 -1.08
N LYS A 416 -25.24 8.27 -1.86
CA LYS A 416 -26.37 9.05 -1.32
C LYS A 416 -27.33 8.18 -0.51
N ASP A 417 -27.63 6.99 -1.01
CA ASP A 417 -28.61 6.09 -0.38
C ASP A 417 -27.99 5.28 0.75
N GLY A 418 -26.76 4.81 0.56
CA GLY A 418 -26.05 3.96 1.51
C GLY A 418 -25.44 4.73 2.67
N ARG A 419 -25.00 5.98 2.45
CA ARG A 419 -24.32 6.84 3.45
C ARG A 419 -24.77 8.30 3.38
N PRO A 420 -26.07 8.58 3.57
CA PRO A 420 -26.61 9.94 3.51
C PRO A 420 -26.03 10.89 4.56
N ASP A 421 -25.49 10.35 5.65
CA ASP A 421 -25.01 11.12 6.79
C ASP A 421 -23.48 11.13 6.95
N ALA A 422 -22.74 10.56 5.99
CA ALA A 422 -21.28 10.63 5.94
C ALA A 422 -20.79 12.07 5.70
N HIS A 423 -19.56 12.36 6.09
CA HIS A 423 -18.96 13.67 5.85
C HIS A 423 -18.89 13.96 4.34
N PRO A 424 -19.13 15.19 3.86
CA PRO A 424 -19.16 15.49 2.42
C PRO A 424 -17.91 15.06 1.63
N VAL A 425 -16.74 15.14 2.27
CA VAL A 425 -15.46 14.67 1.71
C VAL A 425 -15.49 13.17 1.39
N PHE A 426 -16.23 12.35 2.14
CA PHE A 426 -16.38 10.91 1.85
C PHE A 426 -16.85 10.68 0.42
N ARG A 427 -17.92 11.38 0.00
CA ARG A 427 -18.43 11.30 -1.36
C ARG A 427 -17.44 11.91 -2.36
N GLU A 428 -16.81 13.04 -2.01
CA GLU A 428 -15.83 13.70 -2.88
C GLU A 428 -14.67 12.78 -3.27
N GLN A 429 -14.22 11.92 -2.35
CA GLN A 429 -13.13 10.96 -2.59
C GLN A 429 -13.48 9.98 -3.73
N PHE A 430 -14.65 9.34 -3.68
CA PHE A 430 -15.14 8.46 -4.74
C PHE A 430 -15.36 9.22 -6.05
N MET A 431 -15.98 10.40 -5.98
CA MET A 431 -16.28 11.18 -7.18
C MET A 431 -15.03 11.70 -7.88
N THR A 432 -13.97 12.01 -7.12
CA THR A 432 -12.65 12.36 -7.66
C THR A 432 -12.07 11.21 -8.45
N TRP A 433 -12.01 10.00 -7.86
CA TRP A 433 -11.54 8.81 -8.56
C TRP A 433 -12.37 8.53 -9.82
N ARG A 434 -13.71 8.52 -9.72
CA ARG A 434 -14.62 8.20 -10.83
C ARG A 434 -14.57 9.22 -11.96
N LYS A 435 -14.32 10.50 -11.64
CA LYS A 435 -14.18 11.55 -12.64
C LYS A 435 -12.93 11.33 -13.49
N VAL A 436 -11.83 10.91 -12.87
CA VAL A 436 -10.59 10.59 -13.60
C VAL A 436 -10.79 9.31 -14.42
N ALA A 437 -11.28 8.23 -13.79
CA ALA A 437 -11.47 6.93 -14.43
C ALA A 437 -12.31 6.99 -15.71
N ARG A 438 -13.42 7.74 -15.70
CA ARG A 438 -14.30 7.93 -16.87
C ARG A 438 -13.62 8.44 -18.13
N ASN A 439 -12.49 9.14 -18.00
CA ASN A 439 -11.81 9.73 -19.15
C ASN A 439 -10.64 8.88 -19.68
N ILE A 440 -10.17 7.90 -18.90
CA ILE A 440 -8.90 7.22 -19.18
C ILE A 440 -9.00 5.70 -19.19
N CYS A 441 -10.03 5.12 -18.60
CA CYS A 441 -10.20 3.67 -18.57
C CYS A 441 -10.85 3.17 -19.89
N PRO A 442 -10.25 2.19 -20.58
CA PRO A 442 -10.71 1.72 -21.90
C PRO A 442 -12.14 1.17 -21.99
N THR A 443 -12.69 0.67 -20.89
CA THR A 443 -14.04 0.09 -20.84
C THR A 443 -14.88 0.76 -19.75
N ASP A 444 -16.21 0.63 -19.87
CA ASP A 444 -17.19 1.12 -18.89
C ASP A 444 -17.21 0.25 -17.61
N ILE A 445 -16.05 -0.02 -17.03
CA ILE A 445 -15.90 -0.67 -15.71
C ILE A 445 -16.35 0.25 -14.59
N VAL A 446 -16.40 1.56 -14.86
CA VAL A 446 -17.00 2.54 -13.96
C VAL A 446 -18.52 2.37 -14.05
N VAL A 447 -19.09 1.58 -13.16
CA VAL A 447 -20.52 1.25 -13.11
C VAL A 447 -21.37 2.52 -13.26
N GLU A 448 -21.90 2.78 -14.46
CA GLU A 448 -22.93 3.81 -14.69
C GLU A 448 -24.27 3.26 -14.21
N LEU A 449 -24.46 3.20 -12.89
CA LEU A 449 -25.78 2.92 -12.30
C LEU A 449 -26.22 4.11 -11.45
#